data_AF-A0A0L0UU25-F1
#
_entry.id   AF-A0A0L0UU25-F1
#
_cell.length_a   1.000
_cell.length_b   1.000
_cell.length_c   1.000
_cell.angle_alpha   90.00
_cell.angle_beta   90.00
_cell.angle_gamma   90.00
#
_symmetry.space_group_name_H-M   'P 1'
#
loop_
_entity.id
_entity.type
_entity.pdbx_description
1 polymer ?
#
loop_
_entity_poly.entity_id
_entity_poly.type
_entity_poly.pdbx_seq_one_letter_code
_entity_poly.pdbx_strand_id
1 'polypeptide(L)'
;MLNFSRLIALVLLVTSLEVAGEHYDPKTNKTYFGCNANIDAVCSDPGGGGKTETLAWAERLNPKKRDYACPGRTRPQCCRKDVYAALSHGPLIVTSPPPNCHHGSQ
;
A
#
# COMPACT_ATOMS: atom_id res chain seq x y z
N MET A 1 -11.70 40.64 -29.54
CA MET A 1 -11.76 40.03 -28.19
C MET A 1 -11.50 38.53 -28.30
N LEU A 2 -10.25 38.14 -28.55
CA LEU A 2 -9.77 36.77 -28.50
C LEU A 2 -8.37 36.89 -27.94
N ASN A 3 -8.14 36.50 -26.67
CA ASN A 3 -6.81 36.20 -26.14
C ASN A 3 -6.79 35.74 -24.67
N PHE A 4 -7.93 35.69 -23.96
CA PHE A 4 -7.95 35.19 -22.57
C PHE A 4 -8.28 33.69 -22.43
N SER A 5 -8.79 33.05 -23.48
CA SER A 5 -9.28 31.67 -23.40
C SER A 5 -8.18 30.59 -23.42
N ARG A 6 -6.92 30.95 -23.70
CA ARG A 6 -5.79 29.99 -23.76
C ARG A 6 -5.10 29.74 -22.43
N LEU A 7 -5.29 30.61 -21.42
CA LEU A 7 -4.62 30.48 -20.13
C LEU A 7 -5.31 29.47 -19.20
N ILE A 8 -6.61 29.20 -19.40
CA ILE A 8 -7.38 28.29 -18.54
C ILE A 8 -7.06 26.81 -18.85
N ALA A 9 -6.65 26.50 -20.08
CA ALA A 9 -6.33 25.13 -20.49
C ALA A 9 -5.03 24.58 -19.88
N LEU A 10 -4.10 25.46 -19.47
CA LEU A 10 -2.80 25.04 -18.90
C LEU A 10 -2.85 24.73 -17.40
N VAL A 11 -3.86 25.21 -16.67
CA VAL A 11 -3.96 25.03 -15.21
C VAL A 11 -4.58 23.68 -14.83
N LEU A 12 -5.38 23.07 -15.72
CA LEU A 12 -6.09 21.82 -15.45
C LEU A 12 -5.22 20.55 -15.59
N LEU A 13 -4.00 20.65 -16.11
CA LEU A 13 -3.12 19.49 -16.32
C LEU A 13 -2.15 19.21 -15.15
N VAL A 14 -2.14 20.05 -14.10
CA VAL A 14 -1.17 19.93 -12.99
C VAL A 14 -1.75 19.22 -11.76
N THR A 15 -3.05 18.91 -11.72
CA THR A 15 -3.71 18.44 -10.49
C THR A 15 -3.90 16.92 -10.35
N SER A 16 -3.30 16.09 -11.21
CA SER A 16 -3.56 14.64 -11.18
C SER A 16 -2.44 13.77 -10.58
N LEU A 17 -1.50 14.36 -9.84
CA LEU A 17 -0.41 13.60 -9.22
C LEU A 17 -0.47 13.59 -7.69
N GLU A 18 -1.67 13.51 -7.12
CA GLU A 18 -1.80 12.87 -5.81
C GLU A 18 -1.77 11.36 -6.05
N VAL A 19 -0.56 10.82 -6.22
CA VAL A 19 -0.34 9.39 -6.04
C VAL A 19 -0.86 9.10 -4.63
N ALA A 20 -1.95 8.35 -4.51
CA ALA A 20 -2.50 7.91 -3.24
C ALA A 20 -1.56 6.85 -2.65
N GLY A 21 -0.38 7.33 -2.27
CA GLY A 21 0.71 6.62 -1.66
C GLY A 21 0.45 6.47 -0.18
N GLU A 22 1.04 5.42 0.36
CA GLU A 22 1.05 5.06 1.77
C GLU A 22 1.12 6.29 2.70
N HIS A 23 0.17 6.41 3.63
CA HIS A 23 0.11 7.53 4.57
C HIS A 23 0.27 7.05 6.01
N TYR A 24 1.39 7.42 6.64
CA TYR A 24 1.63 7.12 8.05
C TYR A 24 0.97 8.16 8.96
N ASP A 25 0.08 7.69 9.84
CA ASP A 25 -0.54 8.50 10.88
C ASP A 25 0.15 8.26 12.24
N PRO A 26 0.87 9.25 12.80
CA PRO A 26 1.54 9.12 14.09
C PRO A 26 0.57 8.99 15.28
N LYS A 27 -0.70 9.40 15.15
CA LYS A 27 -1.69 9.31 16.25
C LYS A 27 -2.18 7.88 16.45
N THR A 28 -2.46 7.19 15.35
CA THR A 28 -2.93 5.80 15.36
C THR A 28 -1.78 4.80 15.26
N ASN A 29 -0.56 5.27 14.97
CA ASN A 29 0.61 4.44 14.71
C ASN A 29 0.32 3.40 13.61
N LYS A 30 -0.27 3.88 12.51
CA LYS A 30 -0.68 3.05 11.37
C LYS A 30 -0.27 3.69 10.05
N THR A 31 0.16 2.86 9.10
CA THR A 31 0.32 3.24 7.69
C THR A 31 -0.91 2.80 6.92
N TYR A 32 -1.62 3.76 6.34
CA TYR A 32 -2.80 3.54 5.51
C TYR A 32 -2.43 3.42 4.04
N PHE A 33 -3.02 2.46 3.32
CA PHE A 33 -2.73 2.21 1.90
C PHE A 33 -3.90 1.55 1.18
N GLY A 34 -3.87 1.56 -0.15
CA GLY A 34 -4.79 0.81 -0.99
C GLY A 34 -4.07 -0.29 -1.80
N CYS A 35 -4.82 -1.33 -2.15
CA CYS A 35 -4.42 -2.29 -3.18
C CYS A 35 -5.54 -2.42 -4.23
N ASN A 36 -5.16 -2.79 -5.45
CA ASN A 36 -6.13 -3.14 -6.49
C ASN A 36 -6.99 -4.37 -6.12
N ALA A 37 -8.08 -4.57 -6.86
CA ALA A 37 -8.88 -5.78 -6.71
C ALA A 37 -8.08 -7.05 -7.03
N ASN A 38 -8.42 -8.16 -6.38
CA ASN A 38 -7.79 -9.48 -6.55
C ASN A 38 -6.29 -9.54 -6.19
N ILE A 39 -5.87 -8.66 -5.28
CA ILE A 39 -4.53 -8.59 -4.70
C ILE A 39 -4.63 -8.78 -3.19
N ASP A 40 -3.67 -9.49 -2.62
CA ASP A 40 -3.45 -9.68 -1.19
C ASP A 40 -2.70 -8.48 -0.61
N ALA A 41 -3.19 -7.97 0.52
CA ALA A 41 -2.60 -6.85 1.24
C ALA A 41 -1.94 -7.36 2.53
N VAL A 42 -0.63 -7.19 2.64
CA VAL A 42 0.16 -7.63 3.80
C VAL A 42 1.03 -6.51 4.35
N CYS A 43 1.46 -6.66 5.59
CA CYS A 43 2.40 -5.80 6.26
C CYS A 43 3.71 -6.56 6.47
N SER A 44 4.83 -6.01 6.00
CA SER A 44 6.15 -6.56 6.21
C SER A 44 6.92 -5.80 7.27
N ASP A 45 7.45 -6.53 8.24
CA ASP A 45 8.38 -6.01 9.24
C ASP A 45 9.79 -6.52 8.91
N PRO A 46 10.72 -5.66 8.47
CA PRO A 46 12.10 -6.06 8.27
C PRO A 46 12.70 -6.44 9.62
N GLY A 47 12.96 -7.73 9.83
CA GLY A 47 13.59 -8.22 11.05
C GLY A 47 14.95 -7.55 11.26
N GLY A 48 15.41 -7.48 12.52
CA GLY A 48 16.61 -6.71 12.90
C GLY A 48 17.92 -7.08 12.16
N GLY A 49 17.96 -8.19 11.41
CA GLY A 49 19.09 -8.61 10.59
C GLY A 49 18.99 -8.27 9.09
N GLY A 50 17.88 -7.68 8.61
CA GLY A 50 17.68 -7.28 7.21
C GLY A 50 17.62 -8.42 6.18
N LYS A 51 17.78 -9.67 6.61
CA LYS A 51 17.76 -10.87 5.77
C LYS A 51 16.42 -11.62 5.82
N THR A 52 15.54 -11.23 6.73
CA THR A 52 14.21 -11.82 6.88
C THR A 52 13.19 -10.73 7.12
N GLU A 53 12.00 -10.96 6.60
CA GLU A 53 10.83 -10.13 6.85
C GLU A 53 9.76 -10.99 7.53
N THR A 54 9.11 -10.43 8.55
CA THR A 54 7.91 -11.03 9.13
C THR A 54 6.70 -10.45 8.42
N LEU A 55 5.85 -11.32 7.89
CA LEU A 55 4.64 -10.94 7.18
C LEU A 55 3.40 -11.19 8.04
N ALA A 56 2.45 -10.28 7.95
CA ALA A 56 1.11 -10.41 8.53
C ALA A 56 0.05 -9.83 7.59
N TRP A 57 -1.18 -10.32 7.68
CA TRP A 57 -2.30 -9.72 6.94
C TRP A 57 -2.52 -8.27 7.36
N ALA A 58 -2.74 -7.39 6.36
CA ALA A 58 -3.12 -6.02 6.64
C ALA A 58 -4.56 -5.91 7.16
N GLU A 59 -4.81 -4.93 8.01
CA GLU A 59 -6.15 -4.68 8.56
C GLU A 59 -7.03 -4.00 7.50
N ARG A 60 -8.11 -4.65 7.09
CA ARG A 60 -9.09 -4.07 6.17
C ARG A 60 -9.95 -3.03 6.90
N LEU A 61 -9.87 -1.77 6.48
CA LEU A 61 -10.59 -0.66 7.12
C LEU A 61 -12.09 -0.65 6.79
N ASN A 62 -12.44 -1.13 5.60
CA ASN A 62 -13.81 -1.09 5.10
C ASN A 62 -14.13 -2.39 4.35
N PRO A 63 -15.17 -3.15 4.73
CA PRO A 63 -15.54 -4.40 4.07
C PRO A 63 -15.79 -4.28 2.56
N LYS A 64 -16.19 -3.09 2.09
CA LYS A 64 -16.52 -2.82 0.67
C LYS A 64 -15.43 -2.08 -0.10
N LYS A 65 -14.43 -1.51 0.57
CA LYS A 65 -13.30 -0.81 -0.08
C LYS A 65 -12.05 -1.66 -0.02
N ARG A 66 -10.99 -1.26 -0.71
CA ARG A 66 -9.69 -1.97 -0.70
C ARG A 66 -8.65 -1.11 0.02
N ASP A 67 -9.09 -0.49 1.11
CA ASP A 67 -8.30 0.36 1.99
C ASP A 67 -7.87 -0.48 3.19
N TYR A 68 -6.57 -0.43 3.47
CA TYR A 68 -5.92 -1.25 4.47
C TYR A 68 -5.06 -0.40 5.39
N ALA A 69 -4.73 -0.96 6.54
CA ALA A 69 -3.77 -0.40 7.47
C ALA A 69 -2.75 -1.43 7.93
N CYS A 70 -1.52 -0.96 8.06
CA CYS A 70 -0.42 -1.69 8.67
C CYS A 70 -0.05 -1.04 10.01
N PRO A 71 0.03 -1.82 11.10
CA PRO A 71 0.40 -1.28 12.40
C PRO A 71 1.89 -0.93 12.47
N GLY A 72 2.22 0.07 13.26
CA GLY A 72 3.59 0.51 13.48
C GLY A 72 4.24 1.08 12.22
N ARG A 73 5.55 0.85 12.10
CA ARG A 73 6.37 1.23 10.93
C ARG A 73 6.56 0.08 9.96
N THR A 74 5.65 -0.89 9.96
CA THR A 74 5.67 -1.99 8.99
C THR A 74 5.34 -1.46 7.59
N ARG A 75 5.91 -2.10 6.58
CA ARG A 75 5.80 -1.70 5.18
C ARG A 75 4.61 -2.40 4.54
N PRO A 76 3.65 -1.67 3.96
CA PRO A 76 2.55 -2.31 3.26
C PRO A 76 3.04 -2.91 1.93
N GLN A 77 2.48 -4.06 1.57
CA GLN A 77 2.75 -4.73 0.30
C GLN A 77 1.44 -5.20 -0.34
N CYS A 78 1.35 -5.00 -1.64
CA CYS A 78 0.27 -5.45 -2.50
C CYS A 78 0.80 -6.54 -3.44
N CYS A 79 0.40 -7.79 -3.23
CA CYS A 79 0.91 -8.94 -3.99
C CYS A 79 -0.23 -9.73 -4.63
N ARG A 80 0.08 -10.48 -5.70
CA ARG A 80 -0.93 -11.34 -6.33
C ARG A 80 -1.56 -12.26 -5.28
N LYS A 81 -2.86 -12.48 -5.41
CA LYS A 81 -3.59 -13.39 -4.54
C LYS A 81 -2.90 -14.76 -4.43
N ASP A 82 -2.93 -15.32 -3.23
CA ASP A 82 -2.43 -16.64 -2.82
C ASP A 82 -0.90 -16.75 -2.74
N VAL A 83 -0.16 -15.68 -3.04
CA VAL A 83 1.30 -15.62 -2.83
C VAL A 83 1.66 -15.86 -1.36
N TYR A 84 0.79 -15.43 -0.45
CA TYR A 84 0.96 -15.60 0.99
C TYR A 84 -0.11 -16.49 1.63
N ALA A 85 -0.63 -17.49 0.91
CA ALA A 85 -1.65 -18.40 1.44
C ALA A 85 -1.26 -19.04 2.79
N ALA A 86 0.05 -19.22 3.05
CA ALA A 86 0.57 -19.71 4.32
C ALA A 86 0.26 -18.79 5.53
N LEU A 87 -0.01 -17.49 5.32
CA LEU A 87 -0.39 -16.57 6.39
C LEU A 87 -1.75 -16.92 7.04
N SER A 88 -2.58 -17.73 6.38
CA SER A 88 -3.82 -18.25 6.98
C SER A 88 -3.56 -19.12 8.21
N HIS A 89 -2.33 -19.61 8.41
CA HIS A 89 -1.93 -20.39 9.58
C HIS A 89 -1.22 -19.57 10.66
N GLY A 90 -1.01 -18.26 10.44
CA GLY A 90 -0.30 -17.35 11.35
C GLY A 90 0.78 -16.52 10.64
N PRO A 91 1.50 -15.64 11.37
CA PRO A 91 2.58 -14.83 10.80
C PRO A 91 3.66 -15.69 10.15
N LEU A 92 4.17 -15.26 8.99
CA LEU A 92 5.17 -15.99 8.23
C LEU A 92 6.49 -15.22 8.21
N ILE A 93 7.61 -15.90 8.46
CA ILE A 93 8.95 -15.34 8.27
C ILE A 93 9.44 -15.74 6.88
N VAL A 94 9.75 -14.76 6.03
CA VAL A 94 10.27 -14.98 4.67
C VAL A 94 11.64 -14.34 4.51
N THR A 95 12.50 -14.93 3.67
CA THR A 95 13.90 -14.50 3.50
C THR A 95 14.07 -13.34 2.50
N SER A 96 13.00 -12.93 1.82
CA SER A 96 12.90 -11.80 0.89
C SER A 96 11.45 -11.76 0.41
N PRO A 97 10.85 -10.58 0.10
CA PRO A 97 9.52 -10.58 -0.48
C PRO A 97 9.52 -11.39 -1.79
N PRO A 98 8.48 -12.21 -2.03
CA PRO A 98 8.30 -12.91 -3.29
C PRO A 98 8.40 -11.93 -4.47
N PRO A 99 8.95 -12.39 -5.60
CA PRO A 99 9.18 -11.53 -6.75
C PRO A 99 7.85 -10.98 -7.29
N ASN A 100 7.79 -9.65 -7.47
CA ASN A 100 6.68 -8.85 -8.04
C ASN A 100 5.58 -8.41 -7.07
N CYS A 101 5.95 -8.03 -5.85
CA CYS A 101 5.06 -7.24 -4.98
C CYS A 101 5.26 -5.75 -5.22
N HIS A 102 4.15 -5.01 -5.35
CA HIS A 102 4.20 -3.55 -5.38
C HIS A 102 4.05 -3.00 -3.96
N HIS A 103 4.71 -1.86 -3.72
CA HIS A 103 4.41 -1.01 -2.56
C HIS A 103 2.96 -0.53 -2.65
N GLY A 104 2.34 -0.26 -1.50
CA GLY A 104 0.94 0.14 -1.43
C GLY A 104 0.69 1.37 -2.30
N SER A 105 -0.28 1.29 -3.21
CA SER A 105 -0.71 2.42 -4.03
C SER A 105 -2.19 2.25 -4.34
N GLN A 106 -2.99 3.26 -3.97
CA GLN A 106 -4.40 3.33 -4.31
C GLN A 106 -4.61 4.01 -5.66
#